data_AF-A0A257JKL8-F1
#
_entry.id   AF-A0A257JKL8-F1
#
_cell.length_a   1.000
_cell.length_b   1.000
_cell.length_c   1.000
_cell.angle_alpha   90.00
_cell.angle_beta   90.00
_cell.angle_gamma   90.00
#
_symmetry.space_group_name_H-M   'P 1'
#
loop_
_entity.id
_entity.type
_entity.pdbx_description
1 polymer ?
#
loop_
_entity_poly.entity_id
_entity_poly.type
_entity_poly.pdbx_seq_one_letter_code
_entity_poly.pdbx_strand_id
1 'polypeptide(L)'
;MFALETVTPTPGKMEARKELRLHRADEKRIKAAADATGLQEADFIRQAALLRAQEVEQRISLSILPIEAFEAFKAAVDAPGKKVPGLARAAKATKGLLKDAG
;
A
#
# COMPACT_ATOMS: atom_id res chain seq x y z
N MET A 1 -6.10 -20.85 -2.39
CA MET A 1 -7.29 -19.98 -2.39
C MET A 1 -6.81 -18.55 -2.30
N PHE A 2 -7.02 -17.73 -3.33
CA PHE A 2 -6.89 -16.29 -3.14
C PHE A 2 -8.11 -15.86 -2.31
N ALA A 3 -7.88 -15.48 -1.05
CA ALA A 3 -8.90 -14.77 -0.32
C ALA A 3 -9.23 -13.53 -1.15
N LEU A 4 -10.48 -13.38 -1.58
CA LEU A 4 -10.93 -12.10 -2.09
C LEU A 4 -10.76 -11.14 -0.92
N GLU A 5 -9.75 -10.26 -0.99
CA GLU A 5 -9.64 -9.19 -0.01
C GLU A 5 -10.98 -8.45 -0.04
N THR A 6 -11.66 -8.44 1.09
CA THR A 6 -12.96 -7.80 1.22
C THR A 6 -12.73 -6.37 1.66
N VAL A 7 -13.26 -5.40 0.91
CA VAL A 7 -13.25 -4.01 1.36
C VAL A 7 -14.15 -3.88 2.57
N THR A 8 -13.57 -3.57 3.74
CA THR A 8 -14.36 -3.23 4.93
C THR A 8 -15.13 -1.93 4.67
N PRO A 9 -16.46 -1.91 4.84
CA PRO A 9 -17.23 -0.69 4.66
C PRO A 9 -16.78 0.41 5.64
N THR A 10 -16.50 1.60 5.13
CA THR A 10 -16.31 2.77 5.99
C THR A 10 -17.65 3.13 6.65
N PRO A 11 -17.72 3.24 7.98
CA PRO A 11 -18.94 3.64 8.67
C PRO A 11 -19.27 5.10 8.39
N GLY A 12 -20.56 5.45 8.48
CA GLY A 12 -21.05 6.81 8.30
C GLY A 12 -21.60 7.10 6.91
N LYS A 13 -21.95 8.37 6.68
CA LYS A 13 -22.59 8.82 5.45
C LYS A 13 -21.55 8.99 4.33
N MET A 14 -21.91 8.60 3.11
CA MET A 14 -21.12 8.91 1.92
C MET A 14 -21.35 10.38 1.52
N GLU A 15 -20.38 11.23 1.80
CA GLU A 15 -20.49 12.68 1.58
C GLU A 15 -19.67 13.18 0.38
N ALA A 16 -18.62 12.47 -0.01
CA ALA A 16 -17.76 12.83 -1.13
C ALA A 16 -18.30 12.25 -2.45
N ARG A 17 -18.54 13.11 -3.44
CA ARG A 17 -18.92 12.70 -4.81
C ARG A 17 -17.70 12.64 -5.71
N LYS A 18 -17.58 11.56 -6.48
CA LYS A 18 -16.57 11.41 -7.54
C LYS A 18 -17.26 11.39 -8.90
N GLU A 19 -16.74 12.17 -9.83
CA GLU A 19 -17.17 12.15 -11.24
C GLU A 19 -16.07 11.54 -12.11
N LEU A 20 -16.47 10.76 -13.12
CA LEU A 20 -15.56 10.04 -14.00
C LEU A 20 -16.04 10.15 -15.45
N ARG A 21 -15.09 10.33 -16.37
CA ARG A 21 -15.32 10.22 -17.81
C ARG A 21 -14.63 8.96 -18.30
N LEU A 22 -15.38 8.12 -19.02
CA LEU A 22 -14.91 6.85 -19.54
C LEU A 22 -15.11 6.79 -21.05
N HIS A 23 -14.28 6.00 -21.73
CA HIS A 23 -14.62 5.54 -23.06
C HIS A 23 -15.82 4.58 -22.97
N ARG A 24 -16.69 4.61 -23.98
CA ARG A 24 -17.88 3.73 -24.03
C ARG A 24 -17.54 2.24 -23.93
N ALA A 25 -16.38 1.84 -24.44
CA ALA A 25 -15.95 0.44 -24.36
C ALA A 25 -15.63 0.03 -22.90
N ASP A 26 -14.97 0.91 -22.15
CA ASP A 26 -14.60 0.67 -20.75
C ASP A 26 -15.83 0.69 -19.86
N GLU A 27 -16.74 1.66 -20.06
CA GLU A 27 -18.04 1.72 -19.38
C GLU A 27 -18.81 0.41 -19.54
N LYS A 28 -18.97 -0.09 -20.78
CA LYS A 28 -19.67 -1.35 -21.05
C LYS A 28 -19.01 -2.54 -20.35
N ARG A 29 -17.68 -2.59 -20.34
CA ARG A 29 -16.93 -3.67 -19.68
C ARG A 29 -17.11 -3.63 -18.17
N ILE A 30 -17.05 -2.45 -17.56
CA ILE A 30 -17.25 -2.25 -16.12
C ILE A 30 -18.68 -2.62 -15.74
N LYS A 31 -19.67 -2.16 -16.50
CA LYS A 31 -21.07 -2.50 -16.29
C LYS A 31 -21.32 -4.01 -16.32
N ALA A 32 -20.81 -4.70 -17.35
CA ALA A 32 -20.95 -6.15 -17.44
C ALA A 32 -20.31 -6.90 -16.26
N ALA A 33 -19.17 -6.40 -15.76
CA ALA A 33 -18.53 -6.96 -14.58
C ALA A 33 -19.33 -6.70 -13.30
N ALA A 34 -19.88 -5.49 -13.14
CA ALA A 34 -20.75 -5.14 -12.03
C ALA A 34 -22.00 -6.03 -12.00
N ASP A 35 -22.66 -6.19 -13.15
CA ASP A 35 -23.84 -7.05 -13.32
C ASP A 35 -23.52 -8.51 -12.96
N ALA A 36 -22.38 -9.04 -13.41
CA ALA A 36 -21.95 -10.40 -13.09
C ALA A 36 -21.68 -10.63 -11.59
N THR A 37 -21.36 -9.58 -10.85
CA THR A 37 -21.16 -9.62 -9.39
C THR A 37 -22.41 -9.24 -8.58
N GLY A 38 -23.50 -8.87 -9.25
CA GLY A 38 -24.73 -8.41 -8.60
C GLY A 38 -24.57 -7.05 -7.88
N LEU A 39 -23.58 -6.25 -8.29
CA LEU A 39 -23.30 -4.94 -7.69
C LEU A 39 -23.81 -3.82 -8.59
N GLN A 40 -24.20 -2.69 -7.98
CA GLN A 40 -24.37 -1.46 -8.72
C GLN A 40 -23.01 -1.01 -9.28
N GLU A 41 -22.99 -0.48 -10.50
CA GLU A 41 -21.75 -0.05 -11.18
C GLU A 41 -20.90 0.91 -10.32
N ALA A 42 -21.55 1.87 -9.64
CA ALA A 42 -20.87 2.80 -8.75
C ALA A 42 -20.20 2.10 -7.55
N ASP A 43 -20.86 1.10 -6.97
CA ASP A 43 -20.29 0.30 -5.88
C ASP A 43 -19.18 -0.62 -6.35
N PHE A 44 -19.35 -1.22 -7.53
CA PHE A 44 -18.30 -2.03 -8.17
C PHE A 44 -17.02 -1.20 -8.38
N ILE A 45 -17.14 0.00 -8.97
CA ILE A 45 -16.00 0.92 -9.17
C ILE A 45 -15.38 1.32 -7.82
N ARG A 46 -16.21 1.67 -6.83
CA ARG A 46 -15.74 2.07 -5.51
C ARG A 46 -14.96 0.95 -4.82
N GLN A 47 -15.49 -0.27 -4.81
CA GLN A 47 -14.82 -1.42 -4.20
C GLN A 47 -13.51 -1.75 -4.92
N ALA A 48 -13.52 -1.78 -6.25
CA ALA A 48 -12.31 -2.02 -7.05
C ALA A 48 -11.22 -0.97 -6.77
N ALA A 49 -11.60 0.31 -6.66
CA ALA A 49 -10.67 1.39 -6.33
C ALA A 49 -10.09 1.24 -4.91
N LEU A 50 -10.91 0.85 -3.93
CA LEU A 50 -10.46 0.65 -2.55
C LEU A 50 -9.53 -0.55 -2.41
N LEU A 51 -9.82 -1.67 -3.09
CA LEU A 51 -8.91 -2.82 -3.14
C LEU A 51 -7.56 -2.43 -3.72
N ARG A 52 -7.57 -1.69 -4.83
CA ARG A 52 -6.32 -1.23 -5.44
C ARG A 52 -5.55 -0.27 -4.55
N ALA A 53 -6.24 0.60 -3.81
CA ALA A 53 -5.61 1.48 -2.83
C ALA A 53 -4.94 0.68 -1.71
N GLN A 54 -5.63 -0.30 -1.13
CA GLN A 54 -5.08 -1.20 -0.11
C GLN A 54 -3.83 -1.93 -0.59
N GLU A 55 -3.86 -2.49 -1.80
CA GLU A 55 -2.70 -3.16 -2.40
C GLU A 55 -1.50 -2.21 -2.54
N VAL A 56 -1.74 -0.96 -2.95
CA VAL A 56 -0.67 0.05 -3.09
C VAL A 56 -0.12 0.47 -1.72
N GLU A 57 -0.97 0.68 -0.72
CA GLU A 57 -0.57 1.01 0.65
C GLU A 57 0.26 -0.10 1.30
N GLN A 58 -0.16 -1.36 1.11
CA GLN A 58 0.61 -2.53 1.55
C GLN A 58 1.98 -2.58 0.88
N ARG A 59 2.07 -2.34 -0.44
CA ARG A 59 3.36 -2.34 -1.15
C ARG A 59 4.31 -1.22 -0.72
N ILE A 60 3.79 -0.08 -0.28
CA ILE A 60 4.62 1.00 0.25
C ILE A 60 5.18 0.65 1.63
N SER A 61 4.40 -0.06 2.44
CA SER A 61 4.78 -0.40 3.82
C SER A 61 5.58 -1.70 3.96
N LEU A 62 5.48 -2.61 2.99
CA LEU A 62 6.10 -3.93 3.04
C LEU A 62 7.27 -4.04 2.07
N SER A 63 8.41 -4.53 2.58
CA SER A 63 9.55 -4.95 1.76
C SER A 63 9.47 -6.45 1.49
N ILE A 64 9.18 -6.83 0.25
CA ILE A 64 9.22 -8.23 -0.18
C ILE A 64 10.66 -8.56 -0.60
N LEU A 65 11.36 -9.34 0.22
CA LEU A 65 12.75 -9.73 -0.03
C LEU A 65 12.81 -11.17 -0.58
N PRO A 66 13.70 -11.46 -1.55
CA PRO A 66 14.10 -12.82 -1.85
C PRO A 66 14.58 -13.54 -0.58
N ILE A 67 14.40 -14.86 -0.52
CA ILE A 67 14.72 -15.66 0.68
C ILE A 67 16.15 -15.41 1.13
N GLU A 68 17.10 -15.35 0.19
CA GLU A 68 18.51 -15.14 0.45
C GLU A 68 18.78 -13.76 1.08
N ALA A 69 18.08 -12.73 0.60
CA ALA A 69 18.18 -11.38 1.15
C ALA A 69 17.54 -11.29 2.54
N PHE A 70 16.43 -12.00 2.77
CA PHE A 70 15.78 -12.06 4.07
C PHE A 70 16.63 -12.80 5.11
N GLU A 71 17.26 -13.91 4.74
CA GLU A 71 18.19 -14.63 5.63
C GLU A 71 19.43 -13.79 5.93
N ALA A 72 19.99 -13.09 4.94
CA ALA A 72 21.08 -12.15 5.16
C ALA A 72 20.67 -11.00 6.10
N PHE A 73 19.45 -10.48 5.97
CA PHE A 73 18.90 -9.47 6.86
C PHE A 73 18.77 -10.00 8.30
N LYS A 74 18.20 -11.19 8.50
CA LYS A 74 18.10 -11.84 9.82
C LYS A 74 19.47 -11.97 10.49
N ALA A 75 20.44 -12.53 9.78
CA ALA A 75 21.80 -12.68 10.28
C ALA A 75 22.44 -11.34 10.65
N ALA A 76 22.16 -10.26 9.90
CA ALA A 76 22.66 -8.93 10.19
C ALA A 76 22.01 -8.28 11.42
N VAL A 77 20.73 -8.54 11.68
CA VAL A 77 20.01 -8.03 12.86
C VAL A 77 20.44 -8.77 14.14
N ASP A 78 20.75 -10.06 14.04
CA ASP A 78 21.21 -10.87 15.19
C ASP A 78 22.68 -10.61 15.58
N ALA A 79 23.48 -10.05 14.66
CA ALA A 79 24.88 -9.73 14.90
C ALA A 79 25.07 -8.32 15.50
N PRO A 80 26.09 -8.10 16.35
CA PRO A 80 26.41 -6.76 16.84
C PRO A 80 26.80 -5.83 15.68
N GLY A 81 26.21 -4.64 15.65
CA GLY A 81 26.46 -3.65 14.62
C GLY A 81 27.93 -3.20 14.57
N LYS A 82 28.44 -2.95 13.36
CA LYS A 82 29.79 -2.42 13.12
C LYS A 82 29.77 -0.91 13.00
N LYS A 83 30.70 -0.23 13.69
CA LYS A 83 30.90 1.21 13.49
C LYS A 83 31.44 1.49 12.09
N VAL A 84 30.66 2.20 11.28
CA VAL A 84 31.09 2.71 9.97
C VAL A 84 31.56 4.15 10.13
N PRO A 85 32.85 4.49 9.87
CA PRO A 85 33.39 5.82 10.12
C PRO A 85 32.68 6.97 9.39
N GLY A 86 32.12 6.70 8.20
CA GLY A 86 31.30 7.65 7.45
C GLY A 86 29.98 7.96 8.17
N LEU A 87 29.25 6.93 8.59
CA LEU A 87 28.00 7.08 9.34
C LEU A 87 28.21 7.75 10.69
N ALA A 88 29.30 7.43 11.39
CA ALA A 88 29.64 8.08 12.66
C ALA A 88 29.91 9.59 12.51
N ARG A 89 30.59 9.98 11.43
CA ARG A 89 30.83 11.40 11.09
C ARG A 89 29.53 12.12 10.74
N ALA A 90 28.68 11.50 9.92
CA ALA A 90 27.36 12.04 9.56
C ALA A 90 26.48 12.24 10.80
N ALA A 91 26.37 11.25 11.67
CA ALA A 91 25.60 11.33 12.91
C ALA A 91 26.09 12.45 13.85
N LYS A 92 27.41 12.69 13.92
CA LYS A 92 27.96 13.82 14.69
C LYS A 92 27.57 15.17 14.08
N ALA A 93 27.58 15.28 12.75
CA ALA A 93 27.23 16.50 12.03
C ALA A 93 25.72 16.83 12.10
N THR A 94 24.87 15.81 12.21
CA THR A 94 23.40 15.97 12.30
C THR A 94 22.88 16.10 13.72
N LYS A 95 23.74 15.93 14.73
CA LYS A 95 23.36 16.01 16.14
C LYS A 95 22.82 17.40 16.48
N GLY A 96 21.54 17.48 16.86
CA GLY A 96 20.85 18.74 17.18
C GLY A 96 20.14 19.42 16.00
N LEU A 97 20.27 18.89 14.77
CA LEU A 97 19.53 19.37 13.61
C LEU A 97 18.16 18.68 13.46
N LEU A 98 18.07 17.40 13.83
CA LEU A 98 16.82 16.65 13.87
C LEU A 98 16.22 16.76 15.28
N LYS A 99 15.13 17.52 15.43
CA LYS A 99 14.52 17.82 16.74
C LYS A 99 13.68 16.67 17.31
N ASP A 100 13.27 15.71 16.46
CA ASP A 100 12.33 14.64 16.83
C ASP A 100 12.84 13.23 16.50
N ALA A 101 14.15 13.05 16.31
CA ALA A 101 14.74 11.72 16.12
C ALA A 101 15.11 11.12 17.49
N GLY A 102 14.10 10.72 18.25
CA GLY A 102 14.23 10.00 19.52
C GLY A 102 13.57 8.63 19.44
#